data_AF-G9NR59-F1
#
_entry.id   AF-G9NR59-F1
#
_cell.length_a   1.000
_cell.length_b   1.000
_cell.length_c   1.000
_cell.angle_alpha   90.00
_cell.angle_beta   90.00
_cell.angle_gamma   90.00
#
_symmetry.space_group_name_H-M   'P 1'
#
loop_
_entity.id
_entity.type
_entity.pdbx_description
1 polymer ?
#
loop_
_entity_poly.entity_id
_entity_poly.type
_entity_poly.pdbx_seq_one_letter_code
_entity_poly.pdbx_strand_id
1 'polypeptide(L)'
;QDPAAPWPHPFIVQDLVQAFMMVAMFFPESNVTANVTEFLKSDECESFRNSLLFSPQERCKSQPDRRSRTSYRFRDKKFWDGWNEVLKGPGYFTDIFPLDWSMNIRPTIAKLYRAGIIAPAYCQNDPQIVPGVAVAATEPHRPDELDLFICYEDRYKNFPQIFPPSFAGPDKWTTLLPHAQAVGRPWEWKFVPKDMPGSEFSVHHTVSKRLELLKEQFGDRVYSRADLILVMGEDVADLLKYCVAVTFAMQTKPWLREVDLWKSFINVELEFMQQLDPYWLD
;
A
#
# COMPACT_ATOMS: atom_id res chain seq x y z
N GLN A 1 -14.81 12.01 24.61
CA GLN A 1 -14.85 11.94 23.14
C GLN A 1 -13.61 11.20 22.68
N ASP A 2 -13.71 10.39 21.62
CA ASP A 2 -12.55 9.71 21.04
C ASP A 2 -11.71 10.70 20.21
N PRO A 3 -10.41 10.90 20.50
CA PRO A 3 -9.53 11.74 19.68
C PRO A 3 -9.32 11.23 18.25
N ALA A 4 -9.64 9.97 17.95
CA ALA A 4 -9.55 9.40 16.61
C ALA A 4 -10.83 9.57 15.76
N ALA A 5 -11.91 10.12 16.32
CA ALA A 5 -13.18 10.27 15.61
C ALA A 5 -13.10 11.37 14.52
N PRO A 6 -13.25 11.03 13.22
CA PRO A 6 -13.35 12.04 12.15
C PRO A 6 -14.77 12.64 12.06
N TRP A 7 -15.70 12.19 12.92
CA TRP A 7 -17.14 12.36 12.74
C TRP A 7 -17.79 13.22 13.84
N PRO A 8 -18.71 14.13 13.48
CA PRO A 8 -19.00 14.65 12.14
C PRO A 8 -18.00 15.75 11.73
N HIS A 9 -17.58 15.79 10.46
CA HIS A 9 -16.80 16.90 9.89
C HIS A 9 -17.54 17.54 8.69
N PRO A 10 -17.30 18.83 8.36
CA PRO A 10 -18.07 19.55 7.34
C PRO A 10 -18.00 18.98 5.91
N PHE A 11 -17.00 18.15 5.60
CA PHE A 11 -16.78 17.58 4.27
C PHE A 11 -17.36 16.16 4.11
N ILE A 12 -18.09 15.63 5.11
CA ILE A 12 -18.67 14.27 5.09
C ILE A 12 -19.37 13.91 3.76
N VAL A 13 -20.20 14.81 3.24
CA VAL A 13 -20.93 14.58 1.97
C VAL A 13 -19.98 14.57 0.77
N GLN A 14 -18.94 15.40 0.77
CA GLN A 14 -17.95 15.42 -0.31
C GLN A 14 -17.12 14.14 -0.32
N ASP A 15 -16.60 13.73 0.83
CA ASP A 15 -15.79 12.52 0.97
C ASP A 15 -16.62 11.26 0.61
N LEU A 16 -17.92 11.24 0.93
CA LEU A 16 -18.85 10.17 0.54
C LEU A 16 -19.16 10.18 -0.97
N VAL A 17 -19.40 11.34 -1.59
CA VAL A 17 -19.62 11.46 -3.03
C VAL A 17 -18.36 11.06 -3.81
N GLN A 18 -17.17 11.42 -3.33
CA GLN A 18 -15.90 10.96 -3.93
C GLN A 18 -15.75 9.44 -3.85
N ALA A 19 -16.05 8.83 -2.70
CA ALA A 19 -16.07 7.38 -2.56
C ALA A 19 -17.10 6.70 -3.47
N PHE A 20 -18.29 7.30 -3.62
CA PHE A 20 -19.31 6.80 -4.56
C PHE A 20 -18.83 6.87 -6.01
N MET A 21 -18.28 8.00 -6.47
CA MET A 21 -17.77 8.16 -7.84
C MET A 21 -16.63 7.17 -8.16
N MET A 22 -15.73 6.91 -7.21
CA MET A 22 -14.62 5.95 -7.38
C MET A 22 -15.10 4.50 -7.56
N VAL A 23 -16.24 4.14 -7.00
CA VAL A 23 -16.78 2.77 -7.04
C VAL A 23 -17.82 2.59 -8.14
N ALA A 24 -18.68 3.59 -8.36
CA ALA A 24 -19.81 3.53 -9.28
C ALA A 24 -19.45 3.15 -10.72
N MET A 25 -18.24 3.50 -11.17
CA MET A 25 -17.74 3.17 -12.51
C MET A 25 -17.64 1.67 -12.81
N PHE A 26 -17.63 0.80 -11.77
CA PHE A 26 -17.50 -0.66 -11.91
C PHE A 26 -18.85 -1.40 -11.91
N PHE A 27 -19.97 -0.71 -11.68
CA PHE A 27 -21.31 -1.31 -11.59
C PHE A 27 -22.24 -0.72 -12.66
N PRO A 28 -21.94 -0.86 -13.97
CA PRO A 28 -22.72 -0.24 -15.05
C PRO A 28 -24.19 -0.71 -15.12
N GLU A 29 -24.49 -1.89 -14.57
CA GLU A 29 -25.82 -2.50 -14.48
C GLU A 29 -26.70 -1.96 -13.33
N SER A 30 -26.15 -1.15 -12.42
CA SER A 30 -26.91 -0.57 -11.31
C SER A 30 -27.68 0.70 -11.72
N ASN A 31 -28.97 0.74 -11.43
CA ASN A 31 -29.78 1.95 -11.64
C ASN A 31 -29.28 3.17 -10.83
N VAL A 32 -28.54 2.95 -9.74
CA VAL A 32 -27.99 4.03 -8.89
C VAL A 32 -26.77 4.69 -9.54
N THR A 33 -26.02 3.96 -10.36
CA THR A 33 -24.80 4.44 -11.03
C THR A 33 -25.07 5.02 -12.42
N ALA A 34 -26.30 4.93 -12.94
CA ALA A 34 -26.67 5.25 -14.32
C ALA A 34 -26.08 6.55 -14.88
N ASN A 35 -26.03 7.64 -14.10
CA ASN A 35 -25.41 8.91 -14.52
C ASN A 35 -23.89 8.80 -14.75
N VAL A 36 -23.19 7.99 -13.93
CA VAL A 36 -21.76 7.67 -14.09
C VAL A 36 -21.57 6.74 -15.29
N THR A 37 -22.44 5.74 -15.44
CA THR A 37 -22.44 4.82 -16.58
C THR A 37 -22.64 5.57 -17.91
N GLU A 38 -23.51 6.57 -17.95
CA GLU A 38 -23.74 7.40 -19.15
C GLU A 38 -22.56 8.35 -19.42
N PHE A 39 -21.97 8.94 -18.38
CA PHE A 39 -20.75 9.73 -18.51
C PHE A 39 -19.58 8.90 -19.06
N LEU A 40 -19.42 7.64 -18.65
CA LEU A 40 -18.38 6.73 -19.16
C LEU A 40 -18.60 6.30 -20.62
N LYS A 41 -19.83 6.40 -21.14
CA LYS A 41 -20.15 6.22 -22.57
C LYS A 41 -19.87 7.46 -23.42
N SER A 42 -19.59 8.62 -22.81
CA SER A 42 -19.27 9.84 -23.58
C SER A 42 -17.93 9.70 -24.31
N ASP A 43 -17.74 10.47 -25.37
CA ASP A 43 -16.54 10.39 -26.21
C ASP A 43 -15.29 10.91 -25.46
N GLU A 44 -15.47 11.87 -24.54
CA GLU A 44 -14.41 12.33 -23.63
C GLU A 44 -13.85 11.20 -22.76
N CYS A 45 -14.68 10.19 -22.43
CA CYS A 45 -14.30 9.02 -21.66
C CYS A 45 -13.72 7.88 -22.52
N GLU A 46 -13.62 7.99 -23.85
CA GLU A 46 -13.27 6.85 -24.71
C GLU A 46 -11.89 6.23 -24.38
N SER A 47 -10.87 7.06 -24.17
CA SER A 47 -9.53 6.56 -23.80
C SER A 47 -9.50 5.88 -22.43
N PHE A 48 -10.43 6.25 -21.52
CA PHE A 48 -10.51 5.71 -20.17
C PHE A 48 -11.36 4.43 -20.10
N ARG A 49 -12.54 4.41 -20.74
CA ARG A 49 -13.44 3.24 -20.81
C ARG A 49 -12.78 2.04 -21.48
N ASN A 50 -11.91 2.30 -22.47
CA ASN A 50 -11.16 1.27 -23.20
C ASN A 50 -9.85 0.85 -22.50
N SER A 51 -9.57 1.33 -21.28
CA SER A 51 -8.37 0.97 -20.52
C SER A 51 -8.52 -0.35 -19.76
N LEU A 52 -7.40 -1.04 -19.49
CA LEU A 52 -7.36 -2.32 -18.76
C LEU A 52 -7.96 -2.24 -17.34
N LEU A 53 -8.22 -1.04 -16.81
CA LEU A 53 -8.95 -0.84 -15.55
C LEU A 53 -10.30 -1.58 -15.58
N PHE A 54 -11.01 -1.53 -16.70
CA PHE A 54 -12.33 -2.14 -16.92
C PHE A 54 -12.26 -3.55 -17.53
N SER A 55 -11.07 -4.14 -17.66
CA SER A 55 -10.86 -5.48 -18.22
C SER A 55 -10.16 -6.41 -17.20
N PRO A 56 -10.83 -6.81 -16.10
CA PRO A 56 -10.20 -7.52 -15.01
C PRO A 56 -9.56 -8.86 -15.44
N GLN A 57 -10.16 -9.56 -16.41
CA GLN A 57 -9.65 -10.83 -16.98
C GLN A 57 -8.36 -10.67 -17.79
N GLU A 58 -8.09 -9.48 -18.35
CA GLU A 58 -6.82 -9.18 -19.02
C GLU A 58 -5.81 -8.59 -18.03
N ARG A 59 -6.27 -7.66 -17.17
CA ARG A 59 -5.45 -6.98 -16.15
C ARG A 59 -4.83 -7.95 -15.12
N CYS A 60 -5.51 -9.06 -14.79
CA CYS A 60 -4.97 -10.04 -13.84
C CYS A 60 -3.81 -10.88 -14.40
N LYS A 61 -3.65 -10.99 -15.73
CA LYS A 61 -2.61 -11.81 -16.39
C LYS A 61 -1.20 -11.26 -16.23
N SER A 62 -1.07 -9.96 -15.98
CA SER A 62 0.20 -9.28 -15.73
C SER A 62 0.29 -8.87 -14.27
N GLN A 63 1.29 -9.36 -13.53
CA GLN A 63 1.56 -8.82 -12.20
C GLN A 63 1.91 -7.32 -12.32
N PRO A 64 1.37 -6.44 -11.45
CA PRO A 64 1.64 -5.02 -11.50
C PRO A 64 3.10 -4.76 -11.11
N ASP A 65 3.78 -3.91 -11.86
CA ASP A 65 5.13 -3.48 -11.54
C ASP A 65 5.18 -2.77 -10.16
N ARG A 66 5.67 -3.47 -9.13
CA ARG A 66 5.82 -2.95 -7.77
C ARG A 66 6.87 -3.72 -6.97
N ARG A 67 7.64 -3.00 -6.15
CA ARG A 67 8.39 -3.62 -5.04
C ARG A 67 7.43 -4.39 -4.12
N SER A 68 7.83 -5.56 -3.64
CA SER A 68 7.00 -6.43 -2.78
C SER A 68 6.69 -5.76 -1.43
N ARG A 69 5.67 -6.24 -0.71
CA ARG A 69 5.36 -5.78 0.66
C ARG A 69 6.49 -6.10 1.65
N THR A 70 7.22 -7.18 1.39
CA THR A 70 8.22 -7.78 2.27
C THR A 70 9.32 -6.80 2.69
N SER A 71 9.74 -6.96 3.94
CA SER A 71 10.10 -5.83 4.77
C SER A 71 11.53 -5.90 5.30
N TYR A 72 12.28 -4.82 5.59
CA TYR A 72 13.73 -4.88 5.89
C TYR A 72 14.04 -5.92 6.99
N ARG A 73 13.23 -5.90 8.04
CA ARG A 73 13.26 -6.81 9.19
C ARG A 73 12.92 -8.28 8.84
N PHE A 74 12.24 -8.49 7.72
CA PHE A 74 11.55 -9.73 7.34
C PHE A 74 11.89 -10.25 5.92
N ARG A 75 12.74 -9.53 5.17
CA ARG A 75 13.28 -9.88 3.86
C ARG A 75 14.51 -10.75 4.11
N ASP A 76 14.82 -11.69 3.21
CA ASP A 76 16.01 -12.53 3.36
C ASP A 76 17.24 -11.63 3.54
N LYS A 77 18.08 -11.93 4.53
CA LYS A 77 19.30 -11.16 4.81
C LYS A 77 20.21 -11.06 3.58
N LYS A 78 20.21 -12.10 2.74
CA LYS A 78 20.96 -12.16 1.47
C LYS A 78 20.57 -11.06 0.48
N PHE A 79 19.34 -10.54 0.56
CA PHE A 79 18.91 -9.40 -0.26
C PHE A 79 19.80 -8.18 -0.04
N TRP A 80 20.37 -8.03 1.15
CA TRP A 80 21.24 -6.93 1.52
C TRP A 80 22.73 -7.24 1.29
N ASP A 81 23.11 -8.40 0.75
CA ASP A 81 24.52 -8.79 0.62
C ASP A 81 25.32 -7.83 -0.27
N GLY A 82 24.75 -7.33 -1.38
CA GLY A 82 25.40 -6.29 -2.18
C GLY A 82 25.70 -5.01 -1.38
N TRP A 83 24.81 -4.62 -0.47
CA TRP A 83 25.02 -3.48 0.43
C TRP A 83 26.00 -3.82 1.56
N ASN A 84 26.00 -5.07 2.03
CA ASN A 84 26.97 -5.57 3.00
C ASN A 84 28.39 -5.57 2.44
N GLU A 85 28.61 -5.88 1.16
CA GLU A 85 29.92 -5.78 0.52
C GLU A 85 30.36 -4.32 0.33
N VAL A 86 29.46 -3.42 -0.09
CA VAL A 86 29.76 -1.96 -0.14
C VAL A 86 30.23 -1.45 1.22
N LEU A 87 29.57 -1.86 2.31
CA LEU A 87 29.94 -1.47 3.67
C LEU A 87 31.18 -2.20 4.25
N LYS A 88 31.82 -3.10 3.49
CA LYS A 88 33.18 -3.61 3.78
C LYS A 88 34.27 -2.88 2.98
N GLY A 89 33.89 -2.02 2.03
CA GLY A 89 34.83 -1.32 1.16
C GLY A 89 35.69 -0.28 1.90
N PRO A 90 36.86 0.09 1.35
CA PRO A 90 37.79 1.01 1.99
C PRO A 90 37.35 2.48 1.83
N GLY A 91 36.48 2.96 2.72
CA GLY A 91 36.08 4.37 2.78
C GLY A 91 34.85 4.60 3.66
N TYR A 92 34.34 5.84 3.68
CA TYR A 92 33.03 6.11 4.24
C TYR A 92 31.94 5.82 3.21
N PHE A 93 30.77 5.36 3.64
CA PHE A 93 29.79 4.73 2.74
C PHE A 93 29.22 5.67 1.66
N THR A 94 29.29 6.99 1.86
CA THR A 94 28.91 8.00 0.86
C THR A 94 29.90 8.09 -0.29
N ASP A 95 31.17 7.76 -0.03
CA ASP A 95 32.30 8.01 -0.91
C ASP A 95 32.59 6.78 -1.79
N ILE A 96 32.21 5.59 -1.28
CA ILE A 96 32.28 4.29 -1.95
C ILE A 96 30.91 3.80 -2.47
N PHE A 97 29.88 4.66 -2.45
CA PHE A 97 28.55 4.30 -2.93
C PHE A 97 28.56 4.04 -4.46
N PRO A 98 28.02 2.91 -4.96
CA PRO A 98 28.09 2.59 -6.39
C PRO A 98 27.43 3.66 -7.28
N LEU A 99 28.15 4.09 -8.32
CA LEU A 99 27.71 5.19 -9.19
C LEU A 99 26.44 4.81 -9.99
N ASP A 100 26.37 3.57 -10.46
CA ASP A 100 25.21 2.96 -11.11
C ASP A 100 24.00 2.93 -10.19
N TRP A 101 24.15 2.53 -8.91
CA TRP A 101 23.08 2.61 -7.92
C TRP A 101 22.62 4.05 -7.75
N SER A 102 23.58 4.99 -7.64
CA SER A 102 23.30 6.42 -7.49
C SER A 102 22.53 6.98 -8.69
N MET A 103 22.87 6.60 -9.92
CA MET A 103 22.17 7.01 -11.14
C MET A 103 20.74 6.47 -11.19
N ASN A 104 20.51 5.22 -10.78
CA ASN A 104 19.18 4.61 -10.80
C ASN A 104 18.24 5.18 -9.73
N ILE A 105 18.72 5.48 -8.52
CA ILE A 105 17.84 5.97 -7.43
C ILE A 105 17.51 7.47 -7.50
N ARG A 106 18.41 8.30 -8.05
CA ARG A 106 18.25 9.77 -8.08
C ARG A 106 16.94 10.25 -8.74
N PRO A 107 16.48 9.72 -9.89
CA PRO A 107 15.21 10.12 -10.49
C PRO A 107 14.00 9.91 -9.58
N THR A 108 13.96 8.79 -8.85
CA THR A 108 12.86 8.48 -7.91
C THR A 108 12.92 9.37 -6.67
N ILE A 109 14.11 9.61 -6.11
CA ILE A 109 14.31 10.56 -5.01
C ILE A 109 13.85 11.98 -5.44
N ALA A 110 14.21 12.43 -6.64
CA ALA A 110 13.79 13.73 -7.17
C ALA A 110 12.26 13.84 -7.35
N LYS A 111 11.58 12.77 -7.80
CA LYS A 111 10.11 12.70 -7.86
C LYS A 111 9.49 12.83 -6.45
N LEU A 112 9.96 12.05 -5.48
CA LEU A 112 9.46 12.08 -4.09
C LEU A 112 9.69 13.45 -3.42
N TYR A 113 10.83 14.09 -3.69
CA TYR A 113 11.16 15.43 -3.19
C TYR A 113 10.25 16.50 -3.81
N ARG A 114 10.06 16.46 -5.14
CA ARG A 114 9.14 17.37 -5.86
C ARG A 114 7.69 17.22 -5.41
N ALA A 115 7.28 16.00 -5.06
CA ALA A 115 5.97 15.72 -4.46
C ALA A 115 5.85 16.11 -2.98
N GLY A 116 6.93 16.59 -2.36
CA GLY A 116 6.96 17.00 -0.94
C GLY A 116 6.92 15.86 0.08
N ILE A 117 6.90 14.60 -0.38
CA ILE A 117 6.79 13.37 0.44
C ILE A 117 8.02 13.22 1.36
N ILE A 118 9.19 13.58 0.83
CA ILE A 118 10.46 13.68 1.57
C ILE A 118 10.95 15.13 1.61
N ALA A 119 11.93 15.42 2.45
CA ALA A 119 12.59 16.72 2.59
C ALA A 119 14.05 16.50 3.07
N PRO A 120 14.92 17.53 3.06
CA PRO A 120 16.23 17.41 3.69
C PRO A 120 16.06 17.22 5.21
N ALA A 121 16.64 16.16 5.76
CA ALA A 121 16.73 16.00 7.20
C ALA A 121 17.94 16.80 7.71
N TYR A 122 17.73 17.64 8.74
CA TYR A 122 18.81 18.40 9.39
C TYR A 122 19.56 17.56 10.43
N CYS A 123 19.83 16.29 10.11
CA CYS A 123 20.65 15.37 10.89
C CYS A 123 22.05 15.25 10.28
N GLN A 124 23.05 14.97 11.11
CA GLN A 124 24.39 14.65 10.64
C GLN A 124 24.37 13.30 9.89
N ASN A 125 25.10 13.21 8.77
CA ASN A 125 25.37 11.94 8.10
C ASN A 125 26.40 11.15 8.94
N ASP A 126 25.92 10.52 10.00
CA ASP A 126 26.68 9.68 10.93
C ASP A 126 26.07 8.27 10.94
N PRO A 127 26.85 7.17 10.85
CA PRO A 127 26.31 5.82 10.73
C PRO A 127 25.61 5.32 12.01
N GLN A 128 25.75 6.04 13.13
CA GLN A 128 25.06 5.76 14.40
C GLN A 128 23.68 6.41 14.51
N ILE A 129 23.40 7.43 13.69
CA ILE A 129 22.07 8.03 13.53
C ILE A 129 21.38 7.26 12.41
N VAL A 130 20.12 6.87 12.61
CA VAL A 130 19.42 5.99 11.66
C VAL A 130 18.21 6.71 11.01
N PRO A 131 18.44 7.71 10.12
CA PRO A 131 17.46 8.07 9.10
C PRO A 131 17.45 7.02 7.96
N GLY A 132 18.31 5.99 8.10
CA GLY A 132 18.70 4.92 7.17
C GLY A 132 19.18 5.37 5.80
N VAL A 133 19.44 4.41 4.93
CA VAL A 133 20.23 4.62 3.71
C VAL A 133 19.50 4.12 2.47
N ALA A 134 19.41 4.94 1.44
CA ALA A 134 18.87 4.54 0.14
C ALA A 134 19.83 3.57 -0.58
N VAL A 135 19.29 2.47 -1.09
CA VAL A 135 20.02 1.33 -1.69
C VAL A 135 19.31 0.92 -2.98
N ALA A 136 20.05 0.51 -4.01
CA ALA A 136 19.46 -0.11 -5.20
C ALA A 136 19.48 -1.63 -5.07
N ALA A 137 18.38 -2.29 -5.42
CA ALA A 137 18.30 -3.76 -5.50
C ALA A 137 17.17 -4.17 -6.48
N THR A 138 17.15 -5.44 -6.88
CA THR A 138 16.11 -6.01 -7.76
C THR A 138 15.12 -6.85 -6.95
N GLU A 139 13.89 -7.06 -7.44
CA GLU A 139 12.92 -7.96 -6.79
C GLU A 139 12.95 -9.35 -7.44
N PRO A 140 12.64 -10.44 -6.72
CA PRO A 140 12.70 -11.80 -7.27
C PRO A 140 11.84 -12.05 -8.52
N HIS A 141 10.81 -11.24 -8.77
CA HIS A 141 9.91 -11.33 -9.94
C HIS A 141 10.33 -10.41 -11.10
N ARG A 142 11.34 -9.55 -10.92
CA ARG A 142 11.96 -8.71 -11.95
C ARG A 142 13.48 -8.60 -11.69
N PRO A 143 14.23 -9.71 -11.85
CA PRO A 143 15.61 -9.83 -11.39
C PRO A 143 16.59 -8.87 -12.08
N ASP A 144 16.21 -8.35 -13.25
CA ASP A 144 17.01 -7.44 -14.07
C ASP A 144 16.71 -5.93 -13.81
N GLU A 145 15.71 -5.60 -12.98
CA GLU A 145 15.27 -4.21 -12.76
C GLU A 145 15.59 -3.70 -11.34
N LEU A 146 16.54 -2.75 -11.27
CA LEU A 146 16.93 -2.05 -10.05
C LEU A 146 15.92 -0.97 -9.67
N ASP A 147 15.54 -0.93 -8.39
CA ASP A 147 14.67 0.09 -7.82
C ASP A 147 15.16 0.54 -6.44
N LEU A 148 14.62 1.66 -5.97
CA LEU A 148 14.90 2.28 -4.69
C LEU A 148 14.36 1.43 -3.53
N PHE A 149 15.27 0.79 -2.82
CA PHE A 149 15.05 0.30 -1.46
C PHE A 149 15.69 1.27 -0.47
N ILE A 150 15.32 1.13 0.80
CA ILE A 150 15.91 1.92 1.86
C ILE A 150 16.21 0.94 3.01
N CYS A 151 17.46 0.91 3.46
CA CYS A 151 18.02 -0.06 4.40
C CYS A 151 18.10 0.54 5.81
N TYR A 152 17.70 -0.26 6.81
CA TYR A 152 17.37 0.23 8.16
C TYR A 152 18.15 -0.43 9.30
N GLU A 153 19.37 -0.86 9.02
CA GLU A 153 20.15 -1.59 10.00
C GLU A 153 20.76 -0.66 11.06
N ASP A 154 20.17 -0.66 12.26
CA ASP A 154 20.82 -0.15 13.46
C ASP A 154 21.96 -1.10 13.87
N ARG A 155 23.09 -0.98 13.17
CA ARG A 155 24.30 -1.80 13.37
C ARG A 155 24.93 -1.61 14.75
N TYR A 156 24.62 -0.50 15.41
CA TYR A 156 25.19 -0.11 16.71
C TYR A 156 24.26 -0.45 17.89
N LYS A 157 23.00 -0.82 17.62
CA LYS A 157 21.94 -1.11 18.62
C LYS A 157 21.52 0.10 19.46
N ASN A 158 21.66 1.30 18.89
CA ASN A 158 21.29 2.57 19.52
C ASN A 158 19.77 2.75 19.67
N PHE A 159 18.99 2.15 18.76
CA PHE A 159 17.54 2.12 18.73
C PHE A 159 17.06 0.67 18.89
N PRO A 160 17.05 0.12 20.12
CA PRO A 160 16.66 -1.26 20.36
C PRO A 160 15.21 -1.48 19.89
N GLN A 161 15.05 -2.22 18.79
CA GLN A 161 13.76 -2.52 18.15
C GLN A 161 12.93 -3.52 18.97
N ILE A 162 12.54 -3.10 20.18
CA ILE A 162 11.70 -3.84 21.11
C ILE A 162 10.25 -3.61 20.72
N PHE A 163 9.62 -4.68 20.25
CA PHE A 163 8.20 -4.71 19.95
C PHE A 163 7.38 -5.10 21.19
N PRO A 164 6.15 -4.59 21.35
CA PRO A 164 5.26 -5.07 22.39
C PRO A 164 4.99 -6.59 22.19
N PRO A 165 4.73 -7.37 23.26
CA PRO A 165 4.51 -8.82 23.15
C PRO A 165 3.34 -9.23 22.24
N SER A 166 2.44 -8.31 21.91
CA SER A 166 1.33 -8.48 20.95
C SER A 166 1.71 -8.33 19.48
N PHE A 167 2.96 -8.00 19.16
CA PHE A 167 3.44 -7.82 17.78
C PHE A 167 3.80 -9.17 17.12
N ALA A 168 3.10 -9.51 16.03
CA ALA A 168 3.41 -10.64 15.18
C ALA A 168 4.34 -10.24 14.01
N GLY A 169 5.25 -11.14 13.62
CA GLY A 169 5.99 -11.05 12.35
C GLY A 169 5.26 -11.77 11.20
N PRO A 170 5.72 -11.67 9.94
CA PRO A 170 5.07 -12.27 8.77
C PRO A 170 4.96 -13.79 8.80
N ASP A 171 5.87 -14.42 9.54
CA ASP A 171 5.86 -15.83 9.92
C ASP A 171 4.68 -16.22 10.83
N LYS A 172 4.04 -15.24 11.46
CA LYS A 172 2.95 -15.39 12.45
C LYS A 172 1.71 -14.59 12.11
N TRP A 173 1.70 -13.91 10.97
CA TRP A 173 0.47 -13.39 10.39
C TRP A 173 -0.33 -14.58 9.86
N THR A 174 -1.63 -14.51 10.06
CA THR A 174 -2.58 -15.47 9.53
C THR A 174 -2.45 -15.45 7.97
N THR A 175 -2.75 -16.55 7.27
CA THR A 175 -2.59 -16.68 5.80
C THR A 175 -3.90 -16.32 5.06
N LEU A 176 -3.96 -15.42 4.05
CA LEU A 176 -5.24 -14.76 3.66
C LEU A 176 -6.39 -15.71 3.33
N LEU A 177 -6.05 -16.87 2.77
CA LEU A 177 -6.98 -17.93 2.42
C LEU A 177 -7.76 -18.48 3.66
N PRO A 178 -7.23 -18.39 4.91
CA PRO A 178 -8.07 -18.13 6.10
C PRO A 178 -7.89 -16.75 6.85
N HIS A 179 -8.51 -15.65 6.37
CA HIS A 179 -8.96 -14.43 7.12
C HIS A 179 -8.01 -13.24 7.52
N ALA A 180 -6.95 -12.90 6.78
CA ALA A 180 -5.66 -13.03 7.48
C ALA A 180 -4.62 -11.87 7.50
N GLN A 181 -4.95 -10.89 8.34
CA GLN A 181 -4.14 -10.17 9.36
C GLN A 181 -2.64 -10.59 9.62
N ALA A 182 -1.62 -9.73 9.87
CA ALA A 182 -1.11 -8.55 9.11
C ALA A 182 0.08 -7.74 9.79
N VAL A 183 1.23 -7.61 9.07
CA VAL A 183 2.22 -6.49 8.89
C VAL A 183 3.14 -5.84 10.03
N GLY A 184 4.44 -5.43 9.77
CA GLY A 184 5.38 -4.61 10.68
C GLY A 184 6.76 -3.85 10.27
N ARG A 185 6.80 -2.56 9.73
CA ARG A 185 7.84 -1.41 9.49
C ARG A 185 7.63 0.19 9.97
N PRO A 186 8.23 1.06 10.95
CA PRO A 186 8.26 2.60 10.94
C PRO A 186 9.64 3.37 10.78
N TRP A 187 9.80 4.19 9.72
CA TRP A 187 10.82 5.26 9.47
C TRP A 187 10.39 6.52 10.23
N GLU A 188 11.27 7.52 10.24
CA GLU A 188 10.80 8.89 10.10
C GLU A 188 10.72 9.34 8.63
N TRP A 189 9.50 9.43 8.10
CA TRP A 189 9.10 10.13 6.86
C TRP A 189 7.83 10.92 7.17
N LYS A 190 7.47 11.94 6.36
CA LYS A 190 6.22 12.70 6.54
C LYS A 190 4.95 11.84 6.39
N PHE A 191 5.04 10.75 5.63
CA PHE A 191 4.02 9.71 5.53
C PHE A 191 4.68 8.35 5.68
N VAL A 192 3.99 7.43 6.34
CA VAL A 192 4.41 6.05 6.62
C VAL A 192 4.64 5.23 5.33
N PRO A 193 5.88 4.97 4.88
CA PRO A 193 6.19 4.16 3.69
C PRO A 193 6.33 2.68 4.06
N LYS A 194 6.40 1.82 3.06
CA LYS A 194 6.65 0.40 3.34
C LYS A 194 8.06 0.08 3.84
N ASP A 195 9.06 0.97 3.73
CA ASP A 195 10.50 0.61 3.86
C ASP A 195 11.16 0.60 5.25
N MET A 196 10.36 0.94 6.24
CA MET A 196 10.62 1.19 7.66
C MET A 196 11.10 -0.03 8.59
N PRO A 197 10.93 -0.13 9.96
CA PRO A 197 10.98 -1.44 10.74
C PRO A 197 10.06 -1.60 12.04
N GLY A 198 8.84 -2.21 12.01
CA GLY A 198 7.74 -2.22 13.03
C GLY A 198 6.30 -1.57 12.85
N SER A 199 5.88 -1.02 11.69
CA SER A 199 4.66 -0.25 11.26
C SER A 199 4.18 -0.26 9.73
N GLU A 200 4.58 -1.15 8.82
CA GLU A 200 3.61 -2.00 8.08
C GLU A 200 2.43 -2.32 9.05
N PHE A 201 2.71 -2.61 10.33
CA PHE A 201 1.76 -2.58 11.46
C PHE A 201 0.94 -1.27 11.57
N SER A 202 1.46 -0.08 11.24
CA SER A 202 0.67 1.15 11.10
C SER A 202 -0.28 1.06 9.91
N VAL A 203 0.07 0.42 8.80
CA VAL A 203 -0.91 0.12 7.73
C VAL A 203 -2.01 -0.80 8.29
N HIS A 204 -1.66 -1.90 8.98
CA HIS A 204 -2.64 -2.75 9.66
C HIS A 204 -3.55 -1.96 10.59
N HIS A 205 -2.94 -1.22 11.52
CA HIS A 205 -3.59 -0.60 12.64
C HIS A 205 -4.45 0.58 12.19
N THR A 206 -4.04 1.29 11.13
CA THR A 206 -4.88 2.29 10.46
C THR A 206 -6.05 1.61 9.75
N VAL A 207 -5.83 0.66 8.84
CA VAL A 207 -6.91 0.03 8.06
C VAL A 207 -7.92 -0.66 8.98
N SER A 208 -7.44 -1.50 9.91
CA SER A 208 -8.32 -2.24 10.83
C SER A 208 -9.07 -1.31 11.79
N LYS A 209 -8.46 -0.26 12.37
CA LYS A 209 -9.23 0.71 13.17
C LYS A 209 -10.26 1.47 12.33
N ARG A 210 -9.92 1.85 11.10
CA ARG A 210 -10.83 2.58 10.21
C ARG A 210 -12.01 1.72 9.74
N LEU A 211 -11.84 0.40 9.62
CA LEU A 211 -12.93 -0.54 9.40
C LEU A 211 -13.70 -0.88 10.70
N GLU A 212 -13.01 -0.94 11.85
CA GLU A 212 -13.62 -1.24 13.16
C GLU A 212 -14.68 -0.19 13.55
N LEU A 213 -14.48 1.07 13.19
CA LEU A 213 -15.46 2.16 13.33
C LEU A 213 -16.83 1.88 12.64
N LEU A 214 -16.88 0.95 11.67
CA LEU A 214 -18.08 0.58 10.92
C LEU A 214 -18.38 -0.93 10.99
N LYS A 215 -17.81 -1.64 11.97
CA LYS A 215 -17.89 -3.11 12.08
C LYS A 215 -19.32 -3.62 12.23
N GLU A 216 -20.18 -2.89 12.95
CA GLU A 216 -21.59 -3.25 13.14
C GLU A 216 -22.38 -3.14 11.82
N GLN A 217 -22.01 -2.20 10.95
CA GLN A 217 -22.63 -1.96 9.65
C GLN A 217 -22.10 -2.94 8.59
N PHE A 218 -20.82 -3.33 8.69
CA PHE A 218 -20.17 -4.30 7.80
C PHE A 218 -20.51 -5.76 8.10
N GLY A 219 -20.72 -6.13 9.37
CA GLY A 219 -21.03 -7.51 9.75
C GLY A 219 -19.96 -8.50 9.29
N ASP A 220 -20.37 -9.43 8.42
CA ASP A 220 -19.54 -10.47 7.78
C ASP A 220 -19.14 -10.16 6.33
N ARG A 221 -19.39 -8.93 5.85
CA ARG A 221 -19.23 -8.54 4.43
C ARG A 221 -17.91 -7.86 4.08
N VAL A 222 -17.10 -7.52 5.08
CA VAL A 222 -15.81 -6.84 4.89
C VAL A 222 -14.72 -7.47 5.76
N TYR A 223 -13.62 -7.88 5.13
CA TYR A 223 -12.41 -8.41 5.78
C TYR A 223 -11.17 -7.65 5.33
N SER A 224 -10.10 -7.64 6.12
CA SER A 224 -8.83 -7.01 5.71
C SER A 224 -7.57 -7.78 6.15
N ARG A 225 -6.56 -7.75 5.28
CA ARG A 225 -5.15 -8.03 5.58
C ARG A 225 -4.37 -6.79 5.14
N ALA A 226 -3.63 -6.17 6.06
CA ALA A 226 -2.67 -5.13 5.70
C ALA A 226 -3.34 -3.95 4.95
N ASP A 227 -2.95 -3.76 3.69
CA ASP A 227 -3.45 -2.83 2.69
C ASP A 227 -4.55 -3.42 1.77
N LEU A 228 -4.82 -4.72 1.83
CA LEU A 228 -5.86 -5.41 1.05
C LEU A 228 -7.16 -5.54 1.87
N ILE A 229 -8.28 -5.17 1.24
CA ILE A 229 -9.63 -5.29 1.81
C ILE A 229 -10.48 -6.15 0.87
N LEU A 230 -11.04 -7.24 1.39
CA LEU A 230 -12.06 -8.04 0.73
C LEU A 230 -13.43 -7.47 1.06
N VAL A 231 -14.24 -7.25 0.03
CA VAL A 231 -15.62 -6.77 0.14
C VAL A 231 -16.54 -7.74 -0.61
N MET A 232 -17.66 -8.11 0.00
CA MET A 232 -18.64 -9.05 -0.55
C MET A 232 -20.05 -8.46 -0.42
N GLY A 233 -20.99 -8.93 -1.25
CA GLY A 233 -22.41 -8.60 -1.17
C GLY A 233 -23.25 -9.76 -1.71
N GLU A 234 -24.55 -9.76 -1.43
CA GLU A 234 -25.48 -10.80 -1.95
C GLU A 234 -25.93 -10.51 -3.39
N ASP A 235 -25.89 -9.23 -3.77
CA ASP A 235 -26.18 -8.75 -5.11
C ASP A 235 -25.33 -7.50 -5.45
N VAL A 236 -25.50 -7.02 -6.68
CA VAL A 236 -24.89 -5.79 -7.22
C VAL A 236 -25.07 -4.57 -6.31
N ALA A 237 -26.26 -4.37 -5.74
CA ALA A 237 -26.58 -3.19 -4.94
C ALA A 237 -25.96 -3.27 -3.54
N ASP A 238 -25.93 -4.46 -2.94
CA ASP A 238 -25.28 -4.71 -1.66
C ASP A 238 -23.75 -4.65 -1.77
N LEU A 239 -23.17 -5.22 -2.82
CA LEU A 239 -21.73 -5.13 -3.11
C LEU A 239 -21.31 -3.67 -3.38
N LEU A 240 -22.07 -2.92 -4.18
CA LEU A 240 -21.87 -1.48 -4.41
C LEU A 240 -21.91 -0.71 -3.08
N LYS A 241 -22.95 -0.90 -2.27
CA LYS A 241 -23.10 -0.29 -0.93
C LYS A 241 -21.87 -0.52 -0.06
N TYR A 242 -21.38 -1.77 0.03
CA TYR A 242 -20.22 -2.08 0.86
C TYR A 242 -18.90 -1.56 0.27
N CYS A 243 -18.71 -1.63 -1.05
CA CYS A 243 -17.52 -1.06 -1.70
C CYS A 243 -17.43 0.46 -1.49
N VAL A 244 -18.55 1.17 -1.58
CA VAL A 244 -18.63 2.62 -1.30
C VAL A 244 -18.30 2.91 0.17
N ALA A 245 -18.91 2.17 1.11
CA ALA A 245 -18.69 2.38 2.54
C ALA A 245 -17.23 2.10 2.97
N VAL A 246 -16.57 1.09 2.38
CA VAL A 246 -15.14 0.81 2.58
C VAL A 246 -14.26 1.91 1.96
N THR A 247 -14.54 2.30 0.73
CA THR A 247 -13.80 3.35 -0.01
C THR A 247 -13.88 4.68 0.72
N PHE A 248 -15.04 4.99 1.30
CA PHE A 248 -15.29 6.11 2.18
C PHE A 248 -14.51 6.01 3.49
N ALA A 249 -14.59 4.86 4.18
CA ALA A 249 -13.92 4.64 5.46
C ALA A 249 -12.39 4.75 5.38
N MET A 250 -11.77 4.36 4.27
CA MET A 250 -10.32 4.49 4.06
C MET A 250 -9.88 5.92 3.72
N GLN A 251 -10.69 6.66 2.96
CA GLN A 251 -10.27 7.91 2.33
C GLN A 251 -10.87 9.18 2.95
N THR A 252 -11.74 9.05 3.96
CA THR A 252 -12.21 10.22 4.71
C THR A 252 -11.04 11.00 5.29
N LYS A 253 -11.17 12.32 5.35
CA LYS A 253 -10.22 13.19 6.06
C LYS A 253 -10.10 12.82 7.57
N PRO A 254 -8.90 13.00 8.18
CA PRO A 254 -7.63 13.36 7.56
C PRO A 254 -7.13 12.24 6.63
N TRP A 255 -6.77 12.62 5.40
CA TRP A 255 -6.55 11.68 4.30
C TRP A 255 -5.23 10.93 4.50
N LEU A 256 -5.31 9.70 5.03
CA LEU A 256 -4.15 8.89 5.40
C LEU A 256 -3.82 7.79 4.38
N ARG A 257 -4.80 7.31 3.61
CA ARG A 257 -4.69 6.22 2.63
C ARG A 257 -5.58 6.52 1.42
N GLU A 258 -5.28 5.89 0.30
CA GLU A 258 -6.01 5.99 -0.97
C GLU A 258 -6.36 4.58 -1.46
N VAL A 259 -7.49 4.41 -2.15
CA VAL A 259 -7.89 3.11 -2.73
C VAL A 259 -7.32 3.01 -4.15
N ASP A 260 -6.35 2.12 -4.33
CA ASP A 260 -5.70 1.91 -5.62
C ASP A 260 -6.62 1.11 -6.57
N LEU A 261 -7.44 1.82 -7.35
CA LEU A 261 -8.37 1.21 -8.31
C LEU A 261 -7.64 0.35 -9.36
N TRP A 262 -6.41 0.68 -9.73
CA TRP A 262 -5.62 -0.11 -10.68
C TRP A 262 -5.19 -1.47 -10.10
N LYS A 263 -5.07 -1.58 -8.77
CA LYS A 263 -4.83 -2.85 -8.06
C LYS A 263 -6.11 -3.48 -7.51
N SER A 264 -7.27 -2.86 -7.70
CA SER A 264 -8.56 -3.35 -7.23
C SER A 264 -9.33 -4.09 -8.33
N PHE A 265 -9.84 -5.27 -8.01
CA PHE A 265 -10.87 -5.95 -8.80
C PHE A 265 -12.21 -5.71 -8.10
N ILE A 266 -13.13 -5.02 -8.78
CA ILE A 266 -14.40 -4.54 -8.23
C ILE A 266 -15.49 -5.04 -9.16
N ASN A 267 -16.62 -5.48 -8.59
CA ASN A 267 -17.73 -6.12 -9.31
C ASN A 267 -17.27 -7.34 -10.15
N VAL A 268 -16.69 -8.33 -9.45
CA VAL A 268 -16.18 -9.57 -10.03
C VAL A 268 -16.71 -10.78 -9.27
N GLU A 269 -17.00 -11.85 -10.01
CA GLU A 269 -17.55 -13.10 -9.45
C GLU A 269 -16.50 -13.92 -8.67
N LEU A 270 -16.97 -14.83 -7.81
CA LEU A 270 -16.12 -15.70 -7.01
C LEU A 270 -15.23 -16.60 -7.87
N GLU A 271 -15.73 -17.07 -9.01
CA GLU A 271 -15.00 -17.88 -9.99
C GLU A 271 -13.79 -17.11 -10.57
N PHE A 272 -13.88 -15.78 -10.72
CA PHE A 272 -12.76 -14.96 -11.14
C PHE A 272 -11.71 -14.87 -10.02
N MET A 273 -12.13 -14.65 -8.77
CA MET A 273 -11.22 -14.62 -7.63
C MET A 273 -10.47 -15.95 -7.44
N GLN A 274 -11.11 -17.08 -7.69
CA GLN A 274 -10.49 -18.42 -7.65
C GLN A 274 -9.43 -18.65 -8.76
N GLN A 275 -9.43 -17.82 -9.80
CA GLN A 275 -8.51 -17.90 -10.95
C GLN A 275 -7.39 -16.85 -10.91
N LEU A 276 -7.37 -15.96 -9.92
CA LEU A 276 -6.30 -14.99 -9.75
C LEU A 276 -4.97 -15.69 -9.41
N ASP A 277 -3.87 -15.17 -9.97
CA ASP A 277 -2.52 -15.46 -9.47
C ASP A 277 -2.48 -15.15 -7.96
N PRO A 278 -2.02 -16.06 -7.09
CA PRO A 278 -1.91 -15.84 -5.65
C PRO A 278 -1.24 -14.51 -5.26
N TYR A 279 -0.35 -13.95 -6.10
CA TYR A 279 0.23 -12.62 -5.94
C TYR A 279 -0.80 -11.48 -5.71
N TRP A 280 -2.00 -11.61 -6.29
CA TRP A 280 -3.09 -10.64 -6.09
C TRP A 280 -3.82 -10.80 -4.76
N LEU A 281 -3.65 -11.95 -4.09
CA LEU A 281 -4.25 -12.31 -2.81
C LEU A 281 -3.22 -12.35 -1.67
N ASP A 282 -1.91 -12.23 -1.94
CA ASP A 282 -0.83 -12.35 -0.96
C ASP A 282 -0.13 -11.05 -0.50
#